data_AF-W0GYA5-F1
#
_entry.id   AF-W0GYA5-F1
#
_cell.length_a   1.000
_cell.length_b   1.000
_cell.length_c   1.000
_cell.angle_alpha   90.00
_cell.angle_beta   90.00
_cell.angle_gamma   90.00
#
_symmetry.space_group_name_H-M   'P 1'
#
loop_
_entity.id
_entity.type
_entity.pdbx_description
1 polymer ?
#
loop_
_entity_poly.entity_id
_entity_poly.type
_entity_poly.pdbx_seq_one_letter_code
_entity_poly.pdbx_strand_id
1 'polypeptide(L)'
;MSDRISKHASEAWRDHLLQQVVDYLESHRDEIIDGFEAENSHNLKREDIEQSDLLDFDVSVTLHRDQSSSFGLGFGFFKANMIR
;
A
#
# COMPACT_ATOMS: atom_id res chain seq x y z
N MET A 1 -23.67 -3.71 22.85
CA MET A 1 -22.59 -4.49 23.49
C MET A 1 -21.44 -4.48 22.51
N SER A 2 -20.35 -3.79 22.84
CA SER A 2 -19.21 -3.66 21.93
C SER A 2 -18.33 -4.89 22.14
N ASP A 3 -18.44 -5.88 21.24
CA ASP A 3 -17.54 -7.02 21.20
C ASP A 3 -16.13 -6.49 20.95
N ARG A 4 -15.35 -6.39 22.03
CA ARG A 4 -13.95 -5.98 21.95
C ARG A 4 -13.21 -7.05 21.14
N ILE A 5 -12.98 -6.75 19.86
CA ILE A 5 -12.07 -7.52 19.01
C ILE A 5 -10.72 -7.61 19.73
N SER A 6 -10.23 -8.83 19.93
CA SER A 6 -8.95 -9.03 20.60
C SER A 6 -7.81 -8.38 19.81
N LYS A 7 -6.73 -8.02 20.50
CA LYS A 7 -5.52 -7.50 19.84
C LYS A 7 -5.02 -8.48 18.78
N HIS A 8 -5.05 -9.77 19.10
CA HIS A 8 -4.64 -10.85 18.20
C HIS A 8 -5.49 -10.94 16.93
N ALA A 9 -6.82 -10.83 17.04
CA ALA A 9 -7.69 -10.79 15.86
C ALA A 9 -7.48 -9.52 15.01
N SER A 10 -7.12 -8.41 15.65
CA SER A 10 -6.78 -7.16 14.95
C SER A 10 -5.43 -7.25 14.23
N GLU A 11 -4.46 -7.96 14.80
CA GLU A 11 -3.16 -8.25 14.19
C GLU A 11 -3.33 -9.19 12.98
N ALA A 12 -4.10 -10.28 13.14
CA ALA A 12 -4.39 -11.21 12.04
C ALA A 12 -5.02 -10.53 10.81
N TRP A 13 -5.91 -9.56 11.02
CA TRP A 13 -6.46 -8.74 9.93
C TRP A 13 -5.39 -7.89 9.23
N ARG A 14 -4.48 -7.27 10.01
CA ARG A 14 -3.40 -6.44 9.46
C ARG A 14 -2.43 -7.27 8.63
N ASP A 15 -2.06 -8.45 9.14
CA ASP A 15 -1.17 -9.38 8.45
C ASP A 15 -1.81 -9.88 7.15
N HIS A 16 -3.09 -10.23 7.19
CA HIS A 16 -3.84 -10.63 6.00
C HIS A 16 -3.90 -9.51 4.95
N LEU A 17 -4.20 -8.27 5.36
CA LEU A 17 -4.23 -7.14 4.43
C LEU A 17 -2.85 -6.87 3.82
N LEU A 18 -1.79 -6.92 4.62
CA LEU A 18 -0.42 -6.75 4.14
C LEU A 18 -0.08 -7.83 3.10
N GLN A 19 -0.41 -9.09 3.40
CA GLN A 19 -0.18 -10.19 2.46
C GLN A 19 -0.92 -9.96 1.14
N GLN A 20 -2.19 -9.55 1.17
CA GLN A 20 -2.95 -9.27 -0.06
C GLN A 20 -2.35 -8.13 -0.89
N VAL A 21 -1.82 -7.09 -0.24
CA VAL A 21 -1.13 -5.99 -0.94
C VAL A 21 0.16 -6.49 -1.58
N VAL A 22 0.97 -7.27 -0.85
CA VAL A 22 2.22 -7.85 -1.37
C VAL A 22 1.92 -8.79 -2.54
N ASP A 23 1.00 -9.74 -2.36
CA ASP A 23 0.60 -10.71 -3.39
C ASP A 23 0.14 -9.99 -4.68
N TYR A 24 -0.61 -8.91 -4.53
CA TYR A 24 -1.08 -8.11 -5.67
C TYR A 24 0.08 -7.42 -6.39
N LEU A 25 0.97 -6.74 -5.65
CA LEU A 25 2.12 -6.03 -6.22
C LEU A 25 3.09 -7.00 -6.92
N GLU A 26 3.31 -8.18 -6.36
CA GLU A 26 4.14 -9.23 -6.97
C GLU A 26 3.48 -9.79 -8.25
N SER A 27 2.19 -10.10 -8.20
CA SER A 27 1.47 -10.73 -9.32
C SER A 27 1.21 -9.79 -10.49
N HIS A 28 1.16 -8.47 -10.25
CA HIS A 28 0.84 -7.45 -11.25
C HIS A 28 2.01 -6.50 -11.52
N ARG A 29 3.23 -6.85 -11.09
CA ARG A 29 4.44 -6.02 -11.27
C ARG A 29 4.58 -5.53 -12.70
N ASP A 30 4.54 -6.45 -13.66
CA ASP A 30 4.80 -6.14 -15.05
C ASP A 30 3.71 -5.24 -15.65
N GLU A 31 2.44 -5.47 -15.28
CA GLU A 31 1.31 -4.63 -15.69
C GLU A 31 1.39 -3.21 -15.12
N ILE A 32 1.85 -3.07 -13.87
CA ILE A 32 2.08 -1.77 -13.23
C ILE A 32 3.18 -1.01 -13.97
N ILE A 33 4.28 -1.70 -14.33
CA ILE A 33 5.39 -1.11 -15.10
C ILE A 33 4.93 -0.71 -16.50
N ASP A 34 4.21 -1.59 -17.22
CA ASP A 34 3.68 -1.32 -18.55
C ASP A 34 2.72 -0.12 -18.55
N GLY A 35 1.84 -0.06 -17.55
CA GLY A 35 0.92 1.06 -17.36
C GLY A 35 1.67 2.38 -17.14
N PHE A 36 2.69 2.38 -16.30
CA PHE A 36 3.53 3.57 -16.10
C PHE A 36 4.30 3.93 -17.39
N GLU A 37 4.90 2.98 -18.09
CA GLU A 37 5.62 3.23 -19.34
C GLU A 37 4.71 3.88 -20.40
N ALA A 38 3.46 3.44 -20.52
CA ALA A 38 2.49 3.97 -21.47
C ALA A 38 1.99 5.38 -21.13
N GLU A 39 1.90 5.72 -19.84
CA GLU A 39 1.27 6.96 -19.37
C GLU A 39 2.26 8.04 -18.94
N ASN A 40 3.52 7.69 -18.65
CA ASN A 40 4.47 8.64 -18.07
C ASN A 40 4.92 9.70 -19.08
N SER A 41 4.90 10.96 -18.65
CA SER A 41 5.37 12.12 -19.43
C SER A 41 6.89 12.30 -19.39
N HIS A 42 7.60 11.40 -18.72
CA HIS A 42 9.03 11.47 -18.45
C HIS A 42 9.86 10.64 -19.44
N ASN A 43 9.22 9.95 -20.39
CA ASN A 43 9.83 9.01 -21.34
C ASN A 43 10.70 7.94 -20.66
N LEU A 44 10.37 7.57 -19.42
CA LEU A 44 11.01 6.46 -18.74
C LEU A 44 10.50 5.16 -19.35
N LYS A 45 11.44 4.31 -19.76
CA LYS A 45 11.13 2.98 -20.29
C LYS A 45 11.16 1.95 -19.17
N ARG A 46 10.56 0.77 -19.43
CA ARG A 46 10.69 -0.39 -18.55
C ARG A 46 12.16 -0.65 -18.19
N GLU A 47 13.05 -0.58 -19.17
CA GLU A 47 14.48 -0.82 -18.98
C GLU A 47 15.10 0.14 -17.95
N ASP A 48 14.71 1.41 -17.97
CA ASP A 48 15.20 2.41 -17.00
C ASP A 48 14.68 2.10 -15.59
N ILE A 49 13.42 1.67 -15.48
CA ILE A 49 12.78 1.30 -14.20
C ILE A 49 13.45 0.08 -13.58
N GLU A 50 13.76 -0.93 -14.39
CA GLU A 50 14.36 -2.18 -13.92
C GLU A 50 15.85 -2.06 -13.60
N GLN A 51 16.58 -1.19 -14.30
CA GLN A 51 18.04 -1.10 -14.18
C GLN A 51 18.53 0.01 -13.23
N SER A 52 17.69 0.99 -12.88
CA SER A 52 18.15 2.23 -12.22
C SER A 52 17.79 2.34 -10.73
N ASP A 53 17.72 1.22 -10.00
CA ASP A 53 17.28 1.17 -8.59
C ASP A 53 15.89 1.79 -8.35
N LEU A 54 15.09 2.03 -9.40
CA LEU A 54 13.76 2.63 -9.30
C LEU A 54 12.72 1.68 -8.72
N LEU A 55 13.08 0.40 -8.56
CA LEU A 55 12.32 -0.60 -7.81
C LEU A 55 12.77 -0.71 -6.34
N ASP A 56 13.83 -0.01 -5.94
CA ASP A 56 14.33 0.03 -4.56
C ASP A 56 13.61 1.13 -3.77
N PHE A 57 12.40 0.82 -3.31
CA PHE A 57 11.62 1.72 -2.47
C PHE A 57 10.74 0.94 -1.48
N ASP A 58 10.50 1.55 -0.32
CA ASP A 58 9.62 0.99 0.69
C ASP A 58 8.23 1.61 0.63
N VAL A 59 7.20 0.75 0.66
CA VAL A 59 5.80 1.18 0.76
C VAL A 59 5.30 0.96 2.18
N SER A 60 4.96 2.05 2.88
CA SER A 60 4.34 1.99 4.20
C SER A 60 2.84 2.21 4.09
N VAL A 61 2.05 1.23 4.55
CA VAL A 61 0.59 1.30 4.66
C VAL A 61 0.19 1.55 6.11
N THR A 62 -0.50 2.66 6.37
CA THR A 62 -1.07 2.97 7.69
C THR A 62 -2.60 2.88 7.65
N LEU A 63 -3.17 1.99 8.48
CA LEU A 63 -4.61 1.88 8.68
C LEU A 63 -5.02 2.52 10.01
N HIS A 64 -5.69 3.68 9.94
CA HIS A 64 -6.22 4.34 11.13
C HIS A 64 -7.53 3.68 11.57
N ARG A 65 -7.59 3.22 12.83
CA ARG A 65 -8.85 2.91 13.49
C ARG A 65 -9.39 4.21 14.07
N ASP A 66 -10.56 4.63 13.60
CA ASP A 66 -11.31 5.74 14.17
C ASP A 66 -11.66 5.39 15.62
N GLN A 67 -10.89 5.90 16.58
CA GLN A 67 -11.34 5.92 17.97
C GLN A 67 -12.36 7.04 18.03
N SER A 68 -13.61 6.69 18.33
CA SER A 68 -14.72 7.63 18.45
C SER A 68 -14.44 8.72 19.50
N SER A 69 -13.69 9.76 19.13
CA SER A 69 -13.69 11.07 19.74
C SER A 69 -12.86 12.03 18.89
N SER A 70 -13.52 13.08 18.40
CA SER A 70 -12.92 14.38 18.10
C SER A 70 -11.91 14.44 16.94
N PHE A 71 -12.40 14.97 15.82
CA PHE A 71 -11.62 15.78 14.86
C PHE A 71 -10.54 15.05 14.06
N GLY A 72 -10.95 14.35 13.00
CA GLY A 72 -10.03 13.94 11.95
C GLY A 72 -10.60 12.87 11.03
N LEU A 73 -11.05 13.29 9.84
CA LEU A 73 -11.24 12.51 8.60
C LEU A 73 -11.79 11.09 8.79
N GLY A 74 -13.10 10.96 8.64
CA GLY A 74 -13.88 9.76 8.97
C GLY A 74 -13.43 8.43 8.34
N PHE A 75 -14.08 7.36 8.82
CA PHE A 75 -14.00 5.97 8.37
C PHE A 75 -13.19 5.71 7.08
N GLY A 76 -12.03 5.05 7.23
CA GLY A 76 -11.34 4.42 6.10
C GLY A 76 -10.17 5.19 5.51
N PHE A 77 -9.48 6.05 6.27
CA PHE A 77 -8.31 6.76 5.73
C PHE A 77 -7.12 5.80 5.52
N PHE A 78 -6.98 5.29 4.29
CA PHE A 78 -5.79 4.61 3.79
C PHE A 78 -4.73 5.67 3.45
N LYS A 79 -3.61 5.65 4.15
CA LYS A 79 -2.44 6.47 3.80
C LYS A 79 -1.30 5.56 3.38
N ALA A 80 -0.97 5.58 2.09
CA ALA A 80 0.28 5.04 1.56
C ALA A 80 1.33 6.15 1.58
N ASN A 81 2.50 5.87 2.16
CA ASN A 81 3.66 6.76 2.06
C ASN A 81 4.79 5.98 1.39
N MET A 82 5.46 6.61 0.43
CA MET A 82 6.68 6.11 -0.17
C MET A 82 7.85 6.61 0.68
N ILE A 83 8.64 5.69 1.24
CA ILE A 83 9.82 6.01 2.04
C ILE A 83 11.04 5.75 1.15
N ARG A 84 11.94 6.74 1.13
CA ARG A 84 13.16 6.76 0.32
C ARG A 84 14.36 6.34 1.15
#